data_AF-A0A7R9HT36-F1
#
_entry.id   AF-A0A7R9HT36-F1
#
_cell.length_a   1.000
_cell.length_b   1.000
_cell.length_c   1.000
_cell.angle_alpha   90.00
_cell.angle_beta   90.00
_cell.angle_gamma   90.00
#
_symmetry.space_group_name_H-M   'P 1'
#
loop_
_entity.id
_entity.type
_entity.pdbx_description
1 polymer ?
#
loop_
_entity_poly.entity_id
_entity_poly.type
_entity_poly.pdbx_seq_one_letter_code
_entity_poly.pdbx_strand_id
1 'polypeptide(L)'
;MGSIPALSILRGEHRPPGFDPTLHRLLESRLASWGARTALLPARTSFAQLDAAASRLARGICRRGRNLGVEANKDGDCLLAVSMEPSDRLLVTLLAAWKAGAAYLPLDPSFPASRVRHIVQEARPVLLIADTGEEPLHAPIVQLF
;
A
#
# COMPACT_ATOMS: atom_id res chain seq x y z
N MET A 1 -14.33 -6.12 32.37
CA MET A 1 -14.04 -5.34 31.15
C MET A 1 -14.44 -6.19 29.95
N GLY A 2 -15.51 -5.79 29.25
CA GLY A 2 -16.14 -6.60 28.21
C GLY A 2 -15.27 -6.70 26.95
N SER A 3 -15.09 -7.92 26.45
CA SER A 3 -14.36 -8.18 25.22
C SER A 3 -15.10 -7.56 24.03
N ILE A 4 -14.48 -6.64 23.31
CA ILE A 4 -15.04 -6.09 22.07
C ILE A 4 -14.83 -7.16 20.98
N PRO A 5 -15.89 -7.74 20.41
CA PRO A 5 -15.73 -8.78 19.39
C PRO A 5 -15.09 -8.18 18.14
N ALA A 6 -14.06 -8.85 17.60
CA ALA A 6 -13.25 -8.37 16.45
C ALA A 6 -14.09 -7.94 15.23
N LEU A 7 -15.27 -8.53 15.05
CA LEU A 7 -16.21 -8.19 13.98
C LEU A 7 -16.84 -6.79 14.15
N SER A 8 -17.04 -6.30 15.38
CA SER A 8 -17.57 -4.95 15.64
C SER A 8 -16.55 -3.84 15.31
N ILE A 9 -15.26 -4.16 15.32
CA ILE A 9 -14.19 -3.27 14.85
C ILE A 9 -14.18 -3.22 13.32
N LEU A 10 -14.32 -4.37 12.64
CA LEU A 10 -14.37 -4.43 11.18
C LEU A 10 -15.61 -3.76 10.59
N ARG A 11 -16.72 -3.72 11.34
CA ARG A 11 -17.96 -3.02 10.95
C ARG A 11 -17.97 -1.52 11.28
N GLY A 12 -16.92 -1.02 11.95
CA GLY A 12 -16.83 0.40 12.36
C GLY A 12 -17.77 0.80 13.50
N GLU A 13 -18.46 -0.17 14.13
CA GLU A 13 -19.45 0.06 15.19
C GLU A 13 -18.79 0.45 16.53
N HIS A 14 -17.53 0.06 16.72
CA HIS A 14 -16.71 0.47 17.86
C HIS A 14 -15.35 0.96 17.39
N ARG A 15 -15.19 2.29 17.28
CA ARG A 15 -13.88 2.93 17.19
C ARG A 15 -13.36 3.17 18.61
N PRO A 16 -12.33 2.45 19.07
CA PRO A 16 -11.80 2.68 20.41
C PRO A 16 -11.27 4.13 20.53
N PRO A 17 -11.55 4.82 21.65
CA PRO A 17 -11.05 6.17 21.87
C PRO A 17 -9.50 6.18 21.88
N GLY A 18 -8.89 7.14 21.18
CA GLY A 18 -7.43 7.23 21.02
C GLY A 18 -6.83 6.45 19.84
N PHE A 19 -7.65 5.94 18.92
CA PHE A 19 -7.17 5.30 17.69
C PHE A 19 -6.73 6.34 16.64
N ASP A 20 -5.42 6.61 16.58
CA ASP A 20 -4.80 7.39 15.49
C ASP A 20 -5.13 6.75 14.12
N PRO A 21 -5.47 7.51 13.07
CA PRO A 21 -6.65 7.20 12.24
C PRO A 21 -6.44 6.20 11.10
N THR A 22 -5.25 5.61 10.93
CA THR A 22 -4.92 4.82 9.72
C THR A 22 -4.19 3.50 10.04
N LEU A 23 -4.44 2.49 9.20
CA LEU A 23 -3.86 1.16 9.35
C LEU A 23 -2.33 1.15 9.40
N HIS A 24 -1.66 1.97 8.58
CA HIS A 24 -0.20 2.03 8.56
C HIS A 24 0.37 2.61 9.87
N ARG A 25 -0.31 3.58 10.50
CA ARG A 25 0.09 4.11 11.82
C ARG A 25 -0.07 3.08 12.93
N LEU A 26 -1.14 2.29 12.89
CA LEU A 26 -1.31 1.17 13.81
C LEU A 26 -0.15 0.18 13.69
N LEU A 27 0.24 -0.18 12.46
CA LEU A 27 1.37 -1.07 12.24
C LEU A 27 2.68 -0.49 12.80
N GLU A 28 3.00 0.76 12.48
CA GLU A 28 4.17 1.48 12.98
C GLU A 28 4.24 1.46 14.51
N SER A 29 3.13 1.69 15.20
CA SER A 29 3.05 1.67 16.67
C SER A 29 3.40 0.31 17.29
N ARG A 30 3.22 -0.80 16.55
CA ARG A 30 3.50 -2.16 17.03
C ARG A 30 4.94 -2.59 16.76
N LEU A 31 5.66 -1.93 15.86
CA LEU A 31 7.01 -2.33 15.44
C LEU A 31 8.03 -2.37 16.57
N ALA A 32 7.90 -1.51 17.59
CA ALA A 32 8.80 -1.55 18.76
C ALA A 32 8.75 -2.91 19.49
N SER A 33 7.58 -3.55 19.52
CA SER A 33 7.38 -4.84 20.20
C SER A 33 7.43 -6.05 19.25
N TRP A 34 7.11 -5.86 17.97
CA TRP A 34 6.93 -6.95 17.01
C TRP A 34 7.96 -6.93 15.86
N GLY A 35 8.85 -5.95 15.80
CA GLY A 35 9.71 -5.71 14.65
C GLY A 35 10.53 -6.93 14.20
N ALA A 36 11.03 -7.74 15.14
CA ALA A 36 11.78 -8.96 14.86
C ALA A 36 10.91 -10.18 14.51
N ARG A 37 9.59 -10.11 14.70
CA ARG A 37 8.67 -11.20 14.36
C ARG A 37 8.53 -11.29 12.83
N THR A 38 8.38 -12.51 12.33
CA THR A 38 8.12 -12.75 10.90
C THR A 38 6.76 -12.17 10.52
N ALA A 39 6.74 -11.34 9.47
CA ALA A 39 5.54 -10.79 8.87
C ALA A 39 5.10 -11.60 7.64
N LEU A 40 6.07 -12.04 6.81
CA LEU A 40 5.80 -12.71 5.54
C LEU A 40 6.53 -14.06 5.43
N LEU A 41 5.84 -15.05 4.86
CA LEU A 41 6.38 -16.36 4.51
C LEU A 41 6.15 -16.63 3.01
N PRO A 42 7.06 -17.37 2.34
CA PRO A 42 8.19 -18.12 2.89
C PRO A 42 9.49 -17.31 3.04
N ALA A 43 9.57 -16.08 2.51
CA ALA A 43 10.79 -15.25 2.50
C ALA A 43 11.32 -14.86 3.91
N ARG A 44 10.59 -15.19 4.98
CA ARG A 44 10.91 -14.89 6.39
C ARG A 44 11.18 -13.41 6.66
N THR A 45 10.54 -12.51 5.91
CA THR A 45 10.66 -11.06 6.10
C THR A 45 10.05 -10.68 7.44
N SER A 46 10.80 -9.94 8.26
CA SER A 46 10.31 -9.43 9.55
C SER A 46 9.41 -8.21 9.37
N PHE A 47 8.61 -7.89 10.39
CA PHE A 47 7.81 -6.66 10.39
C PHE A 47 8.66 -5.40 10.20
N ALA A 48 9.85 -5.35 10.80
CA ALA A 48 10.77 -4.22 10.62
C ALA A 48 11.30 -4.12 9.19
N GLN A 49 11.61 -5.25 8.54
CA GLN A 49 12.06 -5.27 7.14
C GLN A 49 10.94 -4.86 6.17
N LEU A 50 9.72 -5.36 6.40
CA LEU A 50 8.53 -4.98 5.64
C LEU A 50 8.27 -3.47 5.75
N ASP A 51 8.28 -2.93 6.97
CA ASP A 51 8.07 -1.50 7.18
C ASP A 51 9.15 -0.65 6.52
N ALA A 52 10.42 -1.02 6.67
CA ALA A 52 11.53 -0.28 6.08
C ALA A 52 11.44 -0.26 4.53
N ALA A 53 11.08 -1.39 3.91
CA ALA A 53 10.86 -1.47 2.47
C ALA A 53 9.68 -0.59 2.04
N ALA A 54 8.54 -0.69 2.73
CA ALA A 54 7.35 0.11 2.43
C ALA A 54 7.60 1.61 2.60
N SER A 55 8.29 2.01 3.68
CA SER A 55 8.66 3.40 3.94
C SER A 55 9.66 3.96 2.91
N ARG A 56 10.53 3.12 2.34
CA ARG A 56 11.41 3.51 1.22
C ARG A 56 10.61 3.72 -0.06
N LEU A 57 9.69 2.81 -0.39
CA LEU A 57 8.85 2.90 -1.58
C LEU A 57 7.87 4.08 -1.49
N ALA A 58 7.27 4.32 -0.32
CA ALA A 58 6.37 5.47 -0.07
C ALA A 58 7.06 6.81 -0.38
N ARG A 59 8.32 6.97 0.04
CA ARG A 59 9.12 8.15 -0.32
C ARG A 59 9.34 8.27 -1.84
N GLY A 60 9.48 7.14 -2.54
CA GLY A 60 9.54 7.10 -4.01
C GLY A 60 8.25 7.57 -4.66
N ILE A 61 7.11 7.08 -4.19
CA ILE A 61 5.77 7.48 -4.63
C ILE A 61 5.58 8.99 -4.43
N CYS A 62 5.83 9.52 -3.23
CA CYS A 62 5.69 10.96 -2.97
C CYS A 62 6.64 11.82 -3.82
N ARG A 63 7.87 11.36 -4.09
CA ARG A 63 8.79 12.07 -5.00
C ARG A 63 8.24 12.09 -6.43
N ARG A 64 7.78 10.95 -6.94
CA ARG A 64 7.26 10.86 -8.30
C ARG A 64 5.97 11.67 -8.46
N GLY A 65 5.04 11.55 -7.51
CA GLY A 65 3.79 12.32 -7.49
C GLY A 65 4.03 13.82 -7.52
N ARG A 66 4.95 14.35 -6.68
CA ARG A 66 5.30 15.78 -6.69
C ARG A 66 5.84 16.26 -8.03
N ASN A 67 6.65 15.44 -8.72
CA ASN A 67 7.14 15.78 -10.06
C ASN A 67 6.01 15.87 -11.10
N LEU A 68 4.85 15.27 -10.82
CA LEU A 68 3.63 15.32 -11.64
C LEU A 68 2.61 16.36 -11.14
N GLY A 69 2.95 17.14 -10.11
CA GLY A 69 2.02 18.09 -9.50
C GLY A 69 0.94 17.46 -8.60
N VAL A 70 1.09 16.18 -8.25
CA VAL A 70 0.15 15.45 -7.38
C VAL A 70 0.74 15.29 -5.98
N GLU A 71 0.02 15.76 -4.97
CA GLU A 71 0.40 15.59 -3.56
C GLU A 71 -0.48 14.54 -2.89
N ALA A 72 0.08 13.35 -2.66
CA ALA A 72 -0.61 12.25 -2.00
C ALA A 72 -1.05 12.56 -0.56
N ASN A 73 -0.52 13.62 0.04
CA ASN A 73 -0.71 13.96 1.45
C ASN A 73 -1.71 15.12 1.66
N LYS A 74 -2.21 15.75 0.59
CA LYS A 74 -2.92 17.03 0.71
C LYS A 74 -4.43 16.92 0.56
N ASP A 75 -4.92 16.02 -0.30
CA ASP A 75 -6.37 15.92 -0.59
C ASP A 75 -6.91 14.48 -0.67
N GLY A 76 -6.06 13.45 -0.48
CA GLY A 76 -6.49 12.04 -0.58
C GLY A 76 -6.73 11.55 -2.03
N ASP A 77 -6.48 12.40 -3.02
CA ASP A 77 -6.76 12.15 -4.45
C ASP A 77 -5.69 11.34 -5.18
N CYS A 78 -4.62 10.91 -4.49
CA CYS A 78 -3.59 10.10 -5.12
C CYS A 78 -4.03 8.63 -5.20
N LEU A 79 -4.50 8.23 -6.38
CA LEU A 79 -4.83 6.84 -6.70
C LEU A 79 -3.67 6.16 -7.45
N LEU A 80 -3.14 5.08 -6.89
CA LEU A 80 -2.10 4.27 -7.50
C LEU A 80 -2.71 3.02 -8.13
N ALA A 81 -2.53 2.82 -9.44
CA ALA A 81 -2.75 1.50 -10.03
C ALA A 81 -1.66 0.53 -9.55
N VAL A 82 -2.06 -0.69 -9.16
CA VAL A 82 -1.14 -1.75 -8.74
C VAL A 82 -1.44 -2.99 -9.54
N SER A 83 -0.52 -3.37 -10.43
CA SER A 83 -0.61 -4.54 -11.32
C SER A 83 0.53 -5.50 -11.05
N MET A 84 0.37 -6.35 -10.04
CA MET A 84 1.42 -7.25 -9.56
C MET A 84 0.86 -8.63 -9.22
N GLU A 85 1.68 -9.65 -9.38
CA GLU A 85 1.35 -11.00 -8.92
C GLU A 85 1.41 -11.09 -7.39
N PRO A 86 0.65 -12.02 -6.76
CA PRO A 86 0.72 -12.26 -5.32
C PRO A 86 2.16 -12.56 -4.86
N SER A 87 2.73 -11.63 -4.08
CA SER A 87 4.13 -11.65 -3.67
C SER A 87 4.33 -10.83 -2.38
N ASP A 88 5.51 -10.95 -1.78
CA ASP A 88 5.95 -10.06 -0.71
C ASP A 88 6.04 -8.60 -1.18
N ARG A 89 6.45 -8.39 -2.44
CA ARG A 89 6.47 -7.08 -3.09
C ARG A 89 5.07 -6.45 -3.17
N LEU A 90 4.04 -7.23 -3.49
CA LEU A 90 2.67 -6.72 -3.50
C LEU A 90 2.31 -6.12 -2.13
N LEU A 91 2.61 -6.83 -1.03
CA LEU A 91 2.32 -6.31 0.32
C LEU A 91 3.16 -5.08 0.68
N VAL A 92 4.44 -5.04 0.28
CA VAL A 92 5.27 -3.83 0.40
C VAL A 92 4.63 -2.64 -0.34
N THR A 93 4.13 -2.87 -1.56
CA THR A 93 3.48 -1.86 -2.41
C THR A 93 2.19 -1.34 -1.77
N LEU A 94 1.32 -2.23 -1.30
CA LEU A 94 0.06 -1.82 -0.65
C LEU A 94 0.31 -1.00 0.62
N LEU A 95 1.28 -1.42 1.45
CA LEU A 95 1.65 -0.67 2.65
C LEU A 95 2.32 0.66 2.31
N ALA A 96 3.13 0.70 1.25
CA ALA A 96 3.76 1.93 0.77
C ALA A 96 2.73 2.95 0.25
N ALA A 97 1.69 2.51 -0.45
CA ALA A 97 0.57 3.35 -0.87
C ALA A 97 -0.05 4.06 0.33
N TRP A 98 -0.42 3.30 1.37
CA TRP A 98 -1.00 3.87 2.58
C TRP A 98 -0.05 4.81 3.32
N LYS A 99 1.24 4.47 3.42
CA LYS A 99 2.26 5.34 4.03
C LYS A 99 2.50 6.62 3.24
N ALA A 100 2.30 6.58 1.91
CA ALA A 100 2.34 7.75 1.05
C ALA A 100 1.06 8.59 1.15
N GLY A 101 0.04 8.16 1.89
CA GLY A 101 -1.28 8.81 1.91
C GLY A 101 -2.15 8.51 0.69
N ALA A 102 -1.74 7.55 -0.14
CA ALA A 102 -2.41 7.19 -1.39
C ALA A 102 -3.38 6.02 -1.23
N ALA A 103 -4.45 6.04 -2.00
CA ALA A 103 -5.28 4.87 -2.27
C ALA A 103 -4.63 4.00 -3.35
N TYR A 104 -5.03 2.72 -3.43
CA TYR A 104 -4.60 1.85 -4.51
C TYR A 104 -5.80 1.23 -5.25
N LEU A 105 -5.61 1.01 -6.54
CA LEU A 105 -6.51 0.34 -7.47
C LEU A 105 -5.85 -0.96 -7.91
N PRO A 106 -6.31 -2.13 -7.44
CA PRO A 106 -5.77 -3.40 -7.89
C PRO A 106 -6.15 -3.65 -9.35
N LEU A 107 -5.16 -3.91 -10.18
CA LEU A 107 -5.30 -4.36 -11.57
C LEU A 107 -4.76 -5.78 -11.66
N ASP A 108 -5.63 -6.73 -11.98
CA ASP A 108 -5.21 -8.11 -12.18
C ASP A 108 -4.44 -8.22 -13.52
N PRO A 109 -3.17 -8.67 -13.52
CA PRO A 109 -2.39 -8.84 -14.75
C PRO A 109 -3.02 -9.83 -15.75
N SER A 110 -3.87 -10.75 -15.28
CA SER A 110 -4.58 -11.71 -16.12
C SER A 110 -5.78 -11.11 -16.86
N PHE A 111 -6.18 -9.88 -16.53
CA PHE A 111 -7.29 -9.23 -17.22
C PHE A 111 -6.93 -8.89 -18.68
N PRO A 112 -7.88 -9.06 -19.62
CA PRO A 112 -7.69 -8.60 -20.98
C PRO A 112 -7.33 -7.11 -21.03
N ALA A 113 -6.46 -6.73 -21.96
CA ALA A 113 -6.00 -5.34 -22.10
C ALA A 113 -7.15 -4.33 -22.26
N SER A 114 -8.26 -4.71 -22.90
CA SER A 114 -9.45 -3.86 -23.02
C SER A 114 -10.10 -3.56 -21.67
N ARG A 115 -10.15 -4.54 -20.77
CA ARG A 115 -10.69 -4.38 -19.41
C ARG A 115 -9.80 -3.48 -18.57
N VAL A 116 -8.48 -3.69 -18.63
CA VAL A 116 -7.50 -2.85 -17.93
C VAL A 116 -7.60 -1.40 -18.41
N ARG A 117 -7.67 -1.18 -19.74
CA ARG A 117 -7.85 0.15 -20.32
C ARG A 117 -9.11 0.83 -19.83
N HIS A 118 -10.25 0.13 -19.82
CA HIS A 118 -11.50 0.67 -19.36
C HIS A 118 -11.42 1.11 -17.88
N ILE A 119 -10.88 0.26 -17.00
CA ILE A 119 -10.70 0.58 -15.58
C ILE A 119 -9.80 1.80 -15.39
N VAL A 120 -8.66 1.86 -16.10
CA VAL A 120 -7.72 2.98 -16.00
C VAL A 120 -8.33 4.29 -16.53
N GLN A 121 -9.12 4.24 -17.60
CA GLN A 121 -9.80 5.41 -18.16
C GLN A 121 -10.83 6.01 -17.19
N GLU A 122 -11.59 5.15 -16.50
CA GLU A 122 -12.59 5.56 -15.52
C GLU A 122 -11.95 6.06 -14.23
N ALA A 123 -11.00 5.30 -13.67
CA ALA A 123 -10.43 5.57 -12.35
C ALA A 123 -9.34 6.65 -12.37
N ARG A 124 -8.71 6.90 -13.53
CA ARG A 124 -7.64 7.89 -13.73
C ARG A 124 -6.53 7.87 -12.65
N PRO A 125 -5.93 6.70 -12.37
CA PRO A 125 -4.81 6.62 -11.43
C PRO A 125 -3.62 7.45 -11.92
N VAL A 126 -2.90 8.08 -10.99
CA VAL A 126 -1.80 9.01 -11.29
C VAL A 126 -0.48 8.30 -11.59
N LEU A 127 -0.32 7.10 -11.03
CA LEU A 127 0.88 6.28 -11.16
C LEU A 127 0.45 4.81 -11.27
N LEU A 128 1.27 4.02 -11.95
CA LEU A 128 1.18 2.57 -11.96
C LEU A 128 2.42 1.97 -11.29
N ILE A 129 2.18 0.99 -10.43
CA ILE A 129 3.21 0.12 -9.88
C ILE A 129 2.97 -1.27 -10.46
N ALA A 130 3.99 -1.84 -11.10
CA ALA A 130 3.92 -3.13 -11.76
C ALA A 130 5.17 -3.96 -11.46
N ASP A 131 5.19 -5.25 -11.75
CA ASP A 131 6.41 -6.06 -11.63
C ASP A 131 7.38 -5.78 -12.79
N THR A 132 8.69 -5.58 -12.51
CA THR A 132 9.76 -5.54 -13.54
C THR A 132 10.78 -6.68 -13.43
N GLY A 133 10.58 -7.64 -12.53
CA GLY A 133 11.41 -8.85 -12.46
C GLY A 133 12.81 -8.71 -11.84
N GLU A 134 13.31 -7.51 -11.50
CA GLU A 134 14.76 -7.34 -11.25
C GLU A 134 15.23 -7.10 -9.80
N GLU A 135 14.37 -6.85 -8.79
CA GLU A 135 14.83 -6.77 -7.39
C GLU A 135 13.81 -7.28 -6.35
N PRO A 136 14.21 -8.03 -5.30
CA PRO A 136 13.28 -8.72 -4.40
C PRO A 136 12.29 -7.81 -3.65
N LEU A 137 12.60 -6.54 -3.38
CA LEU A 137 11.74 -5.66 -2.57
C LEU A 137 11.52 -4.26 -3.19
N HIS A 138 11.80 -4.08 -4.48
CA HIS A 138 11.58 -2.81 -5.16
C HIS A 138 10.53 -3.01 -6.25
N ALA A 139 9.49 -2.18 -6.20
CA ALA A 139 8.50 -2.12 -7.26
C ALA A 139 8.75 -0.86 -8.11
N PRO A 140 8.87 -0.97 -9.44
CA PRO A 140 9.00 0.18 -10.33
C PRO A 140 7.74 1.05 -10.26
N ILE A 141 7.93 2.36 -10.31
CA ILE A 141 6.85 3.34 -10.38
C ILE A 141 6.89 3.96 -11.77
N VAL A 142 5.85 3.72 -12.55
CA VAL A 142 5.69 4.30 -13.89
C VAL A 142 4.56 5.31 -13.90
N GLN A 143 4.70 6.33 -14.73
CA GLN A 143 3.65 7.32 -14.94
C GLN A 143 2.64 6.76 -15.96
N LEU A 144 1.36 6.99 -15.70
CA LEU A 144 0.31 6.80 -16.70
C LEU A 144 0.20 8.09 -17.53
N PHE A 145 0.06 7.91 -18.84
CA PHE A 145 0.18 8.90 -19.94
C PHE A 145 -0.30 10.31 -19.61
#